data_AF-A0AAJ6BHR3-F1
#
_entry.id   AF-A0AAJ6BHR3-F1
#
_cell.length_a   1.000
_cell.length_b   1.000
_cell.length_c   1.000
_cell.angle_alpha   90.00
_cell.angle_beta   90.00
_cell.angle_gamma   90.00
#
_symmetry.space_group_name_H-M   'P 1'
#
loop_
_entity.id
_entity.type
_entity.pdbx_description
1 polymer ?
#
loop_
_entity_poly.entity_id
_entity_poly.type
_entity_poly.pdbx_seq_one_letter_code
_entity_poly.pdbx_strand_id
1 'polypeptide(L)'
;MIALTFVSKPFFCKNNGRNAMPSKGFRGINARCAALYSTTLAGIFLPLKCFQKGMETKALTVLSYGAGQDSTAILYRIVLDPAFGKQWVKGNFIVVMSNTGNEHPHTYRHVAFIQDFCLQHGIQFFFLSFRNGYHPNTWPTLQGQYLRNDSIMSLAYPKSCTDNLKIKPIYNFLDHFVAQEYYGYSDKKIPTGKKFIKQFAKDYGKIYILLGIAAGEESRVNKLKNKKMQHMQLNLFEKQMAPSRSWMDISIERLYPLIETGMDREACQEYIRSTGLPLPFPSNCMFCPFASKVEILWLFRNYPAAFRQWVTHEQRKLQKSAAKGVVRNLGVKGDCTLEEFLQEAIVEFGHMTDDQLNDYKMSHGHCVKSTF
;
A
#
# COMPACT_ATOMS: atom_id res chain seq x y z
N MET A 1 21.83 -43.31 -3.81
CA MET A 1 22.58 -43.11 -5.06
C MET A 1 21.68 -43.58 -6.20
N ILE A 2 21.33 -42.67 -7.11
CA ILE A 2 21.14 -42.85 -8.56
C ILE A 2 20.94 -41.43 -9.09
N ALA A 3 21.90 -40.98 -9.87
CA ALA A 3 21.90 -39.70 -10.56
C ALA A 3 21.05 -39.81 -11.82
N LEU A 4 20.24 -38.79 -12.11
CA LEU A 4 19.61 -38.59 -13.42
C LEU A 4 19.93 -37.17 -13.89
N THR A 5 21.03 -37.08 -14.63
CA THR A 5 21.49 -35.95 -15.44
C THR A 5 20.46 -35.62 -16.53
N PHE A 6 19.98 -34.38 -16.57
CA PHE A 6 19.26 -33.82 -17.71
C PHE A 6 20.24 -33.07 -18.62
N VAL A 7 20.43 -33.57 -19.83
CA VAL A 7 21.17 -32.90 -20.92
C VAL A 7 20.18 -32.02 -21.68
N SER A 8 20.39 -30.71 -21.66
CA SER A 8 19.68 -29.75 -22.51
C SER A 8 20.48 -29.50 -23.80
N LYS A 9 19.88 -29.79 -24.97
CA LYS A 9 20.36 -29.31 -26.27
C LYS A 9 19.55 -28.07 -26.69
N PRO A 10 20.19 -26.98 -27.16
CA PRO A 10 19.49 -25.81 -27.65
C PRO A 10 19.11 -25.99 -29.13
N PHE A 11 17.86 -25.68 -29.48
CA PHE A 11 17.42 -25.59 -30.87
C PHE A 11 17.62 -24.16 -31.39
N PHE A 12 18.53 -24.03 -32.37
CA PHE A 12 18.71 -22.85 -33.20
C PHE A 12 17.65 -22.82 -34.29
N CYS A 13 17.03 -21.66 -34.54
CA CYS A 13 16.36 -21.40 -35.82
C CYS A 13 16.76 -20.02 -36.34
N LYS A 14 17.55 -19.99 -37.41
CA LYS A 14 17.82 -18.82 -38.26
C LYS A 14 16.94 -18.96 -39.51
N ASN A 15 16.24 -17.90 -39.92
CA ASN A 15 16.53 -17.15 -41.16
C ASN A 15 15.46 -16.11 -41.55
N ASN A 16 15.97 -14.91 -41.85
CA ASN A 16 15.74 -14.05 -43.02
C ASN A 16 14.33 -13.51 -43.38
N GLY A 17 14.13 -12.23 -43.01
CA GLY A 17 13.90 -11.05 -43.88
C GLY A 17 13.07 -11.15 -45.17
N ARG A 18 12.00 -10.33 -45.26
CA ARG A 18 11.83 -9.14 -46.15
C ARG A 18 10.38 -8.61 -46.16
N ASN A 19 10.25 -7.32 -45.86
CA ASN A 19 9.35 -6.23 -46.32
C ASN A 19 7.91 -6.43 -46.84
N ALA A 20 7.09 -5.41 -46.48
CA ALA A 20 5.84 -4.87 -47.09
C ALA A 20 4.54 -5.67 -46.84
N MET A 21 3.35 -5.12 -46.56
CA MET A 21 2.74 -3.77 -46.59
C MET A 21 1.41 -3.80 -45.73
N PRO A 22 0.61 -2.71 -45.63
CA PRO A 22 -0.30 -2.47 -44.51
C PRO A 22 -1.81 -2.71 -44.74
N SER A 23 -2.54 -2.78 -43.60
CA SER A 23 -3.91 -2.25 -43.35
C SER A 23 -5.16 -2.90 -43.96
N LYS A 24 -6.22 -2.89 -43.13
CA LYS A 24 -7.67 -3.03 -43.37
C LYS A 24 -8.28 -4.44 -43.32
N GLY A 25 -8.77 -4.76 -42.11
CA GLY A 25 -10.17 -5.05 -41.77
C GLY A 25 -10.95 -6.11 -42.55
N PHE A 26 -11.50 -7.09 -41.83
CA PHE A 26 -12.87 -7.57 -42.04
C PHE A 26 -13.41 -8.26 -40.77
N ARG A 27 -14.73 -8.24 -40.66
CA ARG A 27 -15.58 -8.63 -39.53
C ARG A 27 -15.80 -10.15 -39.46
N GLY A 28 -16.03 -10.66 -38.25
CA GLY A 28 -17.14 -11.58 -37.98
C GLY A 28 -16.85 -13.08 -37.74
N ILE A 29 -17.18 -13.49 -36.50
CA ILE A 29 -17.97 -14.69 -36.14
C ILE A 29 -17.24 -16.02 -35.80
N ASN A 30 -17.56 -16.47 -34.57
CA ASN A 30 -17.65 -17.82 -33.98
C ASN A 30 -16.41 -18.62 -33.52
N ALA A 31 -16.30 -18.68 -32.19
CA ALA A 31 -16.42 -19.88 -31.37
C ALA A 31 -15.97 -21.23 -31.98
N ARG A 32 -14.79 -21.70 -31.54
CA ARG A 32 -14.48 -23.07 -31.09
C ARG A 32 -12.96 -23.22 -31.01
N CYS A 33 -12.43 -23.35 -29.80
CA CYS A 33 -11.29 -24.22 -29.53
C CYS A 33 -11.16 -24.37 -28.01
N ALA A 34 -11.92 -25.32 -27.50
CA ALA A 34 -11.65 -25.96 -26.22
C ALA A 34 -10.66 -27.12 -26.45
N ALA A 35 -9.92 -27.43 -25.40
CA ALA A 35 -9.15 -28.65 -25.15
C ALA A 35 -7.74 -28.73 -25.75
N LEU A 36 -6.77 -28.74 -24.82
CA LEU A 36 -5.61 -29.62 -24.63
C LEU A 36 -4.67 -28.78 -23.73
N TYR A 37 -4.54 -29.03 -22.43
CA TYR A 37 -3.76 -30.13 -21.84
C TYR A 37 -4.38 -30.62 -20.52
N SER A 38 -4.39 -31.94 -20.36
CA SER A 38 -4.78 -32.66 -19.14
C SER A 38 -3.61 -33.54 -18.68
N THR A 39 -3.61 -33.85 -17.37
CA THR A 39 -2.76 -34.78 -16.59
C THR A 39 -1.37 -34.21 -16.21
N THR A 40 -0.93 -34.17 -14.95
CA THR A 40 -1.38 -34.83 -13.70
C THR A 40 -0.73 -34.13 -12.51
N LEU A 41 -1.53 -33.63 -11.56
CA LEU A 41 -1.15 -33.47 -10.15
C LEU A 41 -2.46 -33.40 -9.36
N ALA A 42 -2.94 -34.59 -9.01
CA ALA A 42 -4.07 -34.77 -8.10
C ALA A 42 -3.61 -34.41 -6.69
N GLY A 43 -3.84 -33.15 -6.30
CA GLY A 43 -3.68 -32.64 -4.95
C GLY A 43 -4.89 -31.79 -4.61
N ILE A 44 -5.92 -32.42 -4.04
CA ILE A 44 -7.03 -31.84 -3.27
C ILE A 44 -7.39 -30.39 -3.65
N PHE A 45 -8.04 -30.21 -4.81
CA PHE A 45 -8.86 -29.03 -5.03
C PHE A 45 -10.13 -29.20 -4.19
N LEU A 46 -10.14 -28.70 -2.96
CA LEU A 46 -11.39 -28.46 -2.26
C LEU A 46 -12.20 -27.49 -3.14
N PRO A 47 -13.46 -27.81 -3.48
CA PRO A 47 -14.26 -26.93 -4.32
C PRO A 47 -14.39 -25.58 -3.63
N LEU A 48 -14.07 -24.53 -4.39
CA LEU A 48 -14.34 -23.12 -4.08
C LEU A 48 -15.72 -23.01 -3.43
N LYS A 49 -15.75 -22.88 -2.10
CA LYS A 49 -16.83 -22.15 -1.47
C LYS A 49 -16.63 -20.71 -1.90
N CYS A 50 -17.32 -20.32 -2.99
CA CYS A 50 -17.70 -18.95 -3.23
C CYS A 50 -18.03 -18.35 -1.86
N PHE A 51 -17.38 -17.23 -1.52
CA PHE A 51 -17.77 -16.42 -0.38
C PHE A 51 -19.29 -16.26 -0.45
N GLN A 52 -20.01 -16.97 0.43
CA GLN A 52 -21.44 -17.15 0.28
C GLN A 52 -22.08 -15.78 0.32
N LYS A 53 -22.73 -15.40 -0.77
CA LYS A 53 -23.58 -14.20 -0.90
C LYS A 53 -24.86 -14.41 -0.09
N GLY A 54 -24.69 -14.58 1.22
CA GLY A 54 -25.73 -14.94 2.16
C GLY A 54 -25.29 -14.65 3.59
N MET A 55 -25.29 -13.37 3.99
CA MET A 55 -25.47 -12.96 5.38
C MET A 55 -26.21 -11.62 5.43
N GLU A 56 -27.28 -11.58 6.23
CA GLU A 56 -28.25 -10.51 6.52
C GLU A 56 -27.69 -9.14 6.97
N THR A 57 -26.37 -8.92 6.95
CA THR A 57 -25.78 -7.70 7.50
C THR A 57 -25.25 -6.78 6.39
N LYS A 58 -25.81 -5.57 6.30
CA LYS A 58 -25.35 -4.50 5.39
C LYS A 58 -24.03 -3.83 5.86
N ALA A 59 -23.31 -4.45 6.79
CA ALA A 59 -22.01 -3.95 7.26
C ALA A 59 -20.97 -3.93 6.14
N LEU A 60 -19.96 -3.07 6.29
CA LEU A 60 -18.84 -2.95 5.36
C LEU A 60 -17.52 -3.04 6.13
N THR A 61 -16.69 -4.00 5.73
CA THR A 61 -15.32 -4.17 6.19
C THR A 61 -14.35 -3.87 5.04
N VAL A 62 -13.34 -3.07 5.32
CA VAL A 62 -12.34 -2.63 4.36
C VAL A 62 -10.96 -2.97 4.90
N LEU A 63 -10.18 -3.72 4.14
CA LEU A 63 -8.74 -3.82 4.40
C LEU A 63 -8.03 -2.64 3.72
N SER A 64 -7.46 -1.74 4.52
CA SER A 64 -6.52 -0.73 4.00
C SER A 64 -5.18 -1.40 3.72
N TYR A 65 -4.99 -1.80 2.47
CA TYR A 65 -3.88 -2.63 2.05
C TYR A 65 -2.63 -1.81 1.72
N GLY A 66 -1.56 -2.06 2.46
CA GLY A 66 -0.28 -1.36 2.30
C GLY A 66 0.69 -2.03 1.33
N ALA A 67 0.39 -3.24 0.88
CA ALA A 67 1.28 -4.12 0.09
C ALA A 67 2.57 -4.55 0.80
N GLY A 68 2.60 -4.47 2.12
CA GLY A 68 3.67 -5.00 2.97
C GLY A 68 3.29 -6.30 3.65
N GLN A 69 4.18 -6.79 4.51
CA GLN A 69 4.05 -8.06 5.23
C GLN A 69 2.78 -8.09 6.11
N ASP A 70 2.58 -7.07 6.95
CA ASP A 70 1.48 -7.00 7.92
C ASP A 70 0.10 -7.07 7.25
N SER A 71 -0.15 -6.21 6.25
CA SER A 71 -1.44 -6.22 5.54
C SER A 71 -1.66 -7.46 4.68
N THR A 72 -0.57 -8.09 4.22
CA THR A 72 -0.62 -9.36 3.47
C THR A 72 -0.96 -10.52 4.40
N ALA A 73 -0.36 -10.57 5.60
CA ALA A 73 -0.69 -11.56 6.61
C ALA A 73 -2.18 -11.47 6.99
N ILE A 74 -2.71 -10.26 7.22
CA ILE A 74 -4.15 -10.06 7.48
C ILE A 74 -5.00 -10.63 6.34
N LEU A 75 -4.68 -10.29 5.08
CA LEU A 75 -5.45 -10.76 3.93
C LEU A 75 -5.41 -12.29 3.79
N TYR A 76 -4.22 -12.88 3.88
CA TYR A 76 -4.05 -14.33 3.82
C TYR A 76 -4.76 -15.04 4.98
N ARG A 77 -4.70 -14.49 6.20
CA ARG A 77 -5.46 -15.05 7.33
C ARG A 77 -6.96 -14.97 7.12
N ILE A 78 -7.50 -13.86 6.63
CA ILE A 78 -8.93 -13.73 6.34
C ILE A 78 -9.39 -14.80 5.34
N VAL A 79 -8.57 -15.09 4.33
CA VAL A 79 -8.92 -16.03 3.27
C VAL A 79 -8.69 -17.49 3.66
N LEU A 80 -7.58 -17.79 4.34
CA LEU A 80 -7.12 -19.16 4.59
C LEU A 80 -7.49 -19.69 5.98
N ASP A 81 -7.82 -18.81 6.93
CA ASP A 81 -8.26 -19.15 8.28
C ASP A 81 -9.72 -18.67 8.48
N PRO A 82 -10.72 -19.56 8.29
CA PRO A 82 -12.13 -19.19 8.40
C PRO A 82 -12.53 -18.62 9.77
N ALA A 83 -11.86 -19.03 10.85
CA ALA A 83 -12.14 -18.51 12.19
C ALA A 83 -11.69 -17.05 12.31
N PHE A 84 -10.49 -16.75 11.81
CA PHE A 84 -9.99 -15.38 11.73
C PHE A 84 -10.86 -14.51 10.80
N GLY A 85 -11.23 -15.03 9.63
CA GLY A 85 -12.15 -14.36 8.71
C GLY A 85 -13.47 -14.00 9.40
N LYS A 86 -14.11 -14.95 10.09
CA LYS A 86 -15.38 -14.72 10.82
C LYS A 86 -15.24 -13.71 11.97
N GLN A 87 -14.08 -13.66 12.62
CA GLN A 87 -13.83 -12.70 13.71
C GLN A 87 -13.72 -11.26 13.19
N TRP A 88 -13.03 -11.05 12.07
CA TRP A 88 -12.61 -9.71 11.64
C TRP A 88 -13.43 -9.13 10.48
N VAL A 89 -14.07 -9.98 9.68
CA VAL A 89 -14.86 -9.55 8.54
C VAL A 89 -16.34 -9.53 8.90
N LYS A 90 -16.93 -8.34 8.85
CA LYS A 90 -18.35 -8.08 9.06
C LYS A 90 -18.99 -7.62 7.76
N GLY A 91 -19.97 -8.37 7.27
CA GLY A 91 -20.71 -8.05 6.05
C GLY A 91 -19.83 -8.07 4.79
N ASN A 92 -19.98 -7.05 3.94
CA ASN A 92 -19.24 -6.93 2.68
C ASN A 92 -17.74 -6.69 2.95
N PHE A 93 -16.86 -7.37 2.24
CA PHE A 93 -15.41 -7.24 2.39
C PHE A 93 -14.75 -6.76 1.10
N ILE A 94 -14.01 -5.66 1.21
CA ILE A 94 -13.22 -5.11 0.11
C ILE A 94 -11.79 -4.82 0.53
N VAL A 95 -10.87 -4.88 -0.41
CA VAL A 95 -9.46 -4.54 -0.21
C VAL A 95 -9.16 -3.26 -0.99
N VAL A 96 -8.56 -2.26 -0.35
CA VAL A 96 -8.28 -0.97 -0.99
C VAL A 96 -6.83 -0.57 -0.75
N MET A 97 -6.12 -0.29 -1.83
CA MET A 97 -4.77 0.25 -1.80
C MET A 97 -4.71 1.56 -2.59
N SER A 98 -4.02 2.56 -2.04
CA SER A 98 -3.73 3.80 -2.76
C SER A 98 -2.29 3.81 -3.28
N ASN A 99 -2.14 3.93 -4.59
CA ASN A 99 -0.86 4.00 -5.28
C ASN A 99 -0.26 5.40 -5.17
N THR A 100 0.87 5.50 -4.47
CA THR A 100 1.62 6.76 -4.31
C THR A 100 2.38 7.18 -5.58
N GLY A 101 2.52 6.27 -6.55
CA GLY A 101 3.32 6.46 -7.76
C GLY A 101 4.84 6.40 -7.53
N ASN A 102 5.28 5.85 -6.38
CA ASN A 102 6.70 5.74 -6.03
C ASN A 102 6.99 4.49 -5.17
N GLU A 103 6.16 3.44 -5.27
CA GLU A 103 6.48 2.17 -4.61
C GLU A 103 7.63 1.45 -5.35
N HIS A 104 8.26 0.47 -4.70
CA HIS A 104 9.32 -0.31 -5.35
C HIS A 104 8.75 -1.22 -6.46
N PRO A 105 9.55 -1.59 -7.49
CA PRO A 105 9.12 -2.51 -8.54
C PRO A 105 8.65 -3.88 -8.03
N HIS A 106 9.29 -4.41 -6.97
CA HIS A 106 8.82 -5.65 -6.33
C HIS A 106 7.47 -5.48 -5.63
N THR A 107 7.17 -4.31 -5.06
CA THR A 107 5.86 -4.01 -4.48
C THR A 107 4.78 -4.00 -5.55
N TYR A 108 5.02 -3.42 -6.72
CA TYR A 108 4.06 -3.46 -7.83
C TYR A 108 3.82 -4.88 -8.35
N ARG A 109 4.86 -5.71 -8.44
CA ARG A 109 4.71 -7.14 -8.78
C ARG A 109 3.86 -7.89 -7.73
N HIS A 110 4.10 -7.62 -6.45
CA HIS A 110 3.30 -8.19 -5.36
C HIS A 110 1.84 -7.75 -5.42
N VAL A 111 1.57 -6.47 -5.68
CA VAL A 111 0.19 -5.97 -5.83
C VAL A 111 -0.52 -6.69 -6.97
N ALA A 112 0.13 -6.91 -8.12
CA ALA A 112 -0.46 -7.65 -9.22
C ALA A 112 -0.81 -9.09 -8.83
N PHE A 113 0.09 -9.77 -8.11
CA PHE A 113 -0.19 -11.10 -7.54
C PHE A 113 -1.40 -11.08 -6.60
N ILE A 114 -1.48 -10.08 -5.71
CA ILE A 114 -2.57 -9.98 -4.74
C ILE A 114 -3.91 -9.63 -5.39
N GLN A 115 -3.91 -8.86 -6.48
CA GLN A 115 -5.12 -8.63 -7.27
C GLN A 115 -5.68 -9.93 -7.84
N ASP A 116 -4.81 -10.80 -8.37
CA ASP A 116 -5.20 -12.12 -8.86
C ASP A 116 -5.67 -13.03 -7.72
N PHE A 117 -4.94 -13.07 -6.60
CA PHE A 117 -5.35 -13.79 -5.39
C PHE A 117 -6.74 -13.34 -4.91
N CYS A 118 -7.00 -12.04 -4.80
CA CYS A 118 -8.32 -11.53 -4.43
C CYS A 118 -9.40 -11.95 -5.44
N LEU A 119 -9.11 -11.89 -6.76
CA LEU A 119 -10.06 -12.31 -7.80
C LEU A 119 -10.42 -13.80 -7.67
N GLN A 120 -9.42 -14.67 -7.48
CA GLN A 120 -9.62 -16.12 -7.30
C GLN A 120 -10.48 -16.45 -6.07
N HIS A 121 -10.44 -15.61 -5.04
CA HIS A 121 -11.22 -15.75 -3.81
C HIS A 121 -12.51 -14.92 -3.78
N GLY A 122 -12.90 -14.28 -4.89
CA GLY A 122 -14.14 -13.49 -4.99
C GLY A 122 -14.13 -12.20 -4.17
N ILE A 123 -12.95 -11.64 -3.90
CA ILE A 123 -12.74 -10.40 -3.13
C ILE A 123 -12.46 -9.25 -4.09
N GLN A 124 -13.16 -8.13 -3.90
CA GLN A 124 -12.92 -6.93 -4.70
C GLN A 124 -11.66 -6.21 -4.22
N PHE A 125 -10.68 -6.04 -5.11
CA PHE A 125 -9.46 -5.27 -4.86
C PHE A 125 -9.46 -3.97 -5.66
N PHE A 126 -9.42 -2.84 -4.96
CA PHE A 126 -9.36 -1.51 -5.56
C PHE A 126 -7.96 -0.92 -5.46
N PHE A 127 -7.29 -0.82 -6.61
CA PHE A 127 -5.98 -0.17 -6.73
C PHE A 127 -6.14 1.28 -7.22
N LEU A 128 -6.12 2.23 -6.28
CA LEU A 128 -6.41 3.63 -6.55
C LEU A 128 -5.14 4.35 -7.05
N SER A 129 -5.14 4.78 -8.30
CA SER A 129 -4.16 5.70 -8.87
C SER A 129 -4.73 7.12 -9.00
N PHE A 130 -3.89 8.08 -9.43
CA PHE A 130 -4.36 9.42 -9.79
C PHE A 130 -5.50 9.39 -10.82
N ARG A 131 -5.43 8.48 -11.79
CA ARG A 131 -6.39 8.39 -12.90
C ARG A 131 -7.81 8.05 -12.44
N ASN A 132 -7.95 7.48 -11.24
CA ASN A 132 -9.24 7.18 -10.64
C ASN A 132 -9.95 8.43 -10.07
N GLY A 133 -9.29 9.58 -10.01
CA GLY A 133 -9.89 10.86 -9.59
C GLY A 133 -10.01 11.07 -8.08
N TYR A 134 -9.58 10.12 -7.25
CA TYR A 134 -9.69 10.21 -5.79
C TYR A 134 -8.53 10.94 -5.11
N HIS A 135 -7.40 11.05 -5.80
CA HIS A 135 -6.24 11.80 -5.34
C HIS A 135 -6.49 13.31 -5.42
N PRO A 136 -6.02 14.12 -4.45
CA PRO A 136 -6.09 15.57 -4.58
C PRO A 136 -5.36 16.05 -5.84
N ASN A 137 -5.90 17.06 -6.53
CA ASN A 137 -5.28 17.59 -7.76
C ASN A 137 -3.86 18.14 -7.56
N THR A 138 -3.50 18.53 -6.33
CA THR A 138 -2.15 18.98 -5.95
C THR A 138 -1.19 17.83 -5.64
N TRP A 139 -1.71 16.60 -5.50
CA TRP A 139 -0.97 15.38 -5.15
C TRP A 139 -1.32 14.23 -6.10
N PRO A 140 -1.03 14.34 -7.41
CA PRO A 140 -1.30 13.24 -8.35
C PRO A 140 -0.48 12.00 -8.02
N THR A 141 0.82 12.19 -7.76
CA THR A 141 1.73 11.18 -7.21
C THR A 141 2.71 11.90 -6.29
N LEU A 142 3.51 11.14 -5.53
CA LEU A 142 4.57 11.71 -4.69
C LEU A 142 5.51 12.61 -5.52
N GLN A 143 6.02 12.06 -6.62
CA GLN A 143 6.92 12.77 -7.53
C GLN A 143 6.21 13.90 -8.28
N GLY A 144 4.92 13.71 -8.62
CA GLY A 144 4.13 14.76 -9.28
C GLY A 144 3.96 16.00 -8.40
N GLN A 145 3.81 15.83 -7.08
CA GLN A 145 3.78 16.96 -6.15
C GLN A 145 5.15 17.64 -6.05
N TYR A 146 6.24 16.88 -6.08
CA TYR A 146 7.61 17.40 -6.07
C TYR A 146 7.91 18.25 -7.30
N LEU A 147 7.62 17.70 -8.49
CA LEU A 147 7.80 18.37 -9.77
C LEU A 147 7.00 19.66 -9.89
N ARG A 148 5.74 19.66 -9.42
CA ARG A 148 4.87 20.82 -9.53
C ARG A 148 5.34 22.01 -8.69
N ASN A 149 6.02 21.76 -7.58
CA ASN A 149 6.28 22.78 -6.55
C ASN A 149 7.76 22.98 -6.24
N ASP A 150 8.68 22.31 -6.95
CA ASP A 150 10.10 22.20 -6.57
C ASP A 150 10.26 21.91 -5.07
N SER A 151 9.64 20.81 -4.66
CA SER A 151 9.56 20.41 -3.25
C SER A 151 9.95 18.95 -3.07
N ILE A 152 10.20 18.53 -1.83
CA ILE A 152 10.39 17.14 -1.42
C ILE A 152 9.70 16.89 -0.08
N MET A 153 9.49 15.61 0.26
CA MET A 153 9.22 15.26 1.65
C MET A 153 10.52 15.33 2.46
N SER A 154 10.47 16.01 3.59
CA SER A 154 11.62 16.33 4.43
C SER A 154 11.31 16.01 5.88
N LEU A 155 12.30 15.49 6.62
CA LEU A 155 12.22 15.29 8.07
C LEU A 155 12.09 16.60 8.85
N ALA A 156 12.38 17.75 8.24
CA ALA A 156 12.17 19.07 8.85
C ALA A 156 10.68 19.46 8.96
N TYR A 157 9.76 18.68 8.37
CA TYR A 157 8.33 18.97 8.35
C TYR A 157 7.48 17.74 8.72
N PRO A 158 6.24 17.95 9.19
CA PRO A 158 5.28 16.86 9.36
C PRO A 158 5.02 16.07 8.07
N LYS A 159 4.75 14.79 8.23
CA LYS A 159 4.51 13.86 7.11
C LYS A 159 3.17 14.14 6.42
N SER A 160 3.20 14.81 5.27
CA SER A 160 1.99 15.15 4.50
C SER A 160 1.62 14.13 3.42
N CYS A 161 2.55 13.27 3.01
CA CYS A 161 2.31 12.29 1.95
C CYS A 161 1.30 11.20 2.34
N THR A 162 1.30 10.75 3.59
CA THR A 162 0.31 9.77 4.09
C THR A 162 -1.11 10.30 3.92
N ASP A 163 -1.34 11.54 4.32
CA ASP A 163 -2.67 12.15 4.24
C ASP A 163 -3.14 12.30 2.80
N ASN A 164 -2.27 12.82 1.93
CA ASN A 164 -2.67 13.20 0.59
C ASN A 164 -2.64 12.05 -0.43
N LEU A 165 -1.80 11.03 -0.22
CA LEU A 165 -1.64 9.91 -1.16
C LEU A 165 -2.21 8.59 -0.62
N LYS A 166 -2.57 8.49 0.67
CA LYS A 166 -3.15 7.26 1.24
C LYS A 166 -4.52 7.51 1.85
N ILE A 167 -4.59 8.35 2.88
CA ILE A 167 -5.82 8.54 3.67
C ILE A 167 -6.92 9.22 2.85
N LYS A 168 -6.66 10.41 2.29
CA LYS A 168 -7.67 11.15 1.50
C LYS A 168 -8.16 10.34 0.28
N PRO A 169 -7.30 9.73 -0.56
CA PRO A 169 -7.78 8.93 -1.69
C PRO A 169 -8.67 7.77 -1.27
N ILE A 170 -8.28 7.01 -0.22
CA ILE A 170 -9.09 5.89 0.28
C ILE A 170 -10.46 6.39 0.74
N TYR A 171 -10.54 7.44 1.55
CA TYR A 171 -11.84 7.94 2.03
C TYR A 171 -12.64 8.71 0.98
N ASN A 172 -12.02 9.24 -0.09
CA ASN A 172 -12.73 9.79 -1.25
C ASN A 172 -13.35 8.65 -2.06
N PHE A 173 -12.60 7.57 -2.28
CA PHE A 173 -13.11 6.35 -2.89
C PHE A 173 -14.24 5.73 -2.07
N LEU A 174 -14.06 5.54 -0.76
CA LEU A 174 -15.08 4.93 0.09
C LEU A 174 -16.39 5.73 0.11
N ASP A 175 -16.32 7.07 0.12
CA ASP A 175 -17.53 7.90 0.05
C ASP A 175 -18.27 7.71 -1.27
N HIS A 176 -17.54 7.54 -2.37
CA HIS A 176 -18.11 7.25 -3.67
C HIS A 176 -18.65 5.81 -3.77
N PHE A 177 -17.86 4.82 -3.36
CA PHE A 177 -18.23 3.40 -3.35
C PHE A 177 -19.51 3.17 -2.55
N VAL A 178 -19.59 3.72 -1.34
CA VAL A 178 -20.80 3.62 -0.51
C VAL A 178 -21.99 4.27 -1.20
N ALA A 179 -21.81 5.44 -1.83
CA ALA A 179 -22.88 6.10 -2.58
C ALA A 179 -23.43 5.18 -3.68
N GLN A 180 -22.55 4.53 -4.45
CA GLN A 180 -22.92 3.68 -5.57
C GLN A 180 -23.58 2.38 -5.07
N GLU A 181 -22.90 1.64 -4.19
CA GLU A 181 -23.30 0.29 -3.80
C GLU A 181 -24.47 0.23 -2.81
N TYR A 182 -24.64 1.26 -1.96
CA TYR A 182 -25.67 1.27 -0.91
C TYR A 182 -26.81 2.25 -1.15
N TYR A 183 -26.61 3.25 -2.02
CA TYR A 183 -27.57 4.34 -2.25
C TYR A 183 -27.91 4.59 -3.73
N GLY A 184 -27.45 3.76 -4.66
CA GLY A 184 -27.79 3.86 -6.09
C GLY A 184 -27.28 5.14 -6.77
N TYR A 185 -26.20 5.72 -6.24
CA TYR A 185 -25.59 6.93 -6.81
C TYR A 185 -25.01 6.62 -8.19
N SER A 186 -25.41 7.38 -9.20
CA SER A 186 -25.01 7.16 -10.60
C SER A 186 -24.34 8.36 -11.26
N ASP A 187 -24.20 9.49 -10.55
CA ASP A 187 -23.54 10.66 -11.11
C ASP A 187 -22.04 10.40 -11.32
N LYS A 188 -21.47 11.02 -12.35
CA LYS A 188 -20.02 10.99 -12.61
C LYS A 188 -19.20 11.80 -11.59
N LYS A 189 -19.85 12.65 -10.79
CA LYS A 189 -19.18 13.56 -9.85
C LYS A 189 -18.87 12.83 -8.55
N ILE A 190 -17.60 12.81 -8.15
CA ILE A 190 -17.20 12.23 -6.86
C ILE A 190 -17.86 13.03 -5.71
N PRO A 191 -18.56 12.36 -4.79
CA PRO A 191 -19.13 13.01 -3.61
C PRO A 191 -18.08 13.70 -2.74
N THR A 192 -18.49 14.81 -2.11
CA THR A 192 -17.62 15.58 -1.22
C THR A 192 -18.20 15.62 0.20
N GLY A 193 -17.36 16.00 1.17
CA GLY A 193 -17.82 16.20 2.55
C GLY A 193 -18.11 14.91 3.35
N LYS A 194 -17.76 13.74 2.79
CA LYS A 194 -17.97 12.41 3.42
C LYS A 194 -19.46 12.13 3.64
N LYS A 195 -20.30 12.58 2.69
CA LYS A 195 -21.76 12.60 2.83
C LYS A 195 -22.31 11.18 3.00
N PHE A 196 -21.89 10.26 2.15
CA PHE A 196 -22.44 8.91 2.10
C PHE A 196 -21.81 8.01 3.16
N ILE A 197 -20.55 8.23 3.54
CA ILE A 197 -19.97 7.58 4.73
C ILE A 197 -20.75 7.95 5.99
N LYS A 198 -21.06 9.24 6.18
CA LYS A 198 -21.87 9.69 7.34
C LYS A 198 -23.28 9.12 7.31
N GLN A 199 -23.89 9.03 6.12
CA GLN A 199 -25.21 8.44 5.95
C GLN A 199 -25.20 6.94 6.27
N PHE A 200 -24.21 6.21 5.74
CA PHE A 200 -23.98 4.79 6.04
C PHE A 200 -23.83 4.55 7.54
N ALA A 201 -23.07 5.41 8.23
CA ALA A 201 -22.91 5.33 9.68
C ALA A 201 -24.23 5.42 10.46
N LYS A 202 -25.20 6.21 9.97
CA LYS A 202 -26.52 6.35 10.57
C LYS A 202 -27.41 5.14 10.28
N ASP A 203 -27.35 4.63 9.06
CA ASP A 203 -28.29 3.61 8.59
C ASP A 203 -27.85 2.19 8.95
N TYR A 204 -26.53 1.93 8.93
CA TYR A 204 -25.93 0.60 9.02
C TYR A 204 -24.83 0.49 10.09
N GLY A 205 -24.53 1.58 10.78
CA GLY A 205 -23.41 1.65 11.72
C GLY A 205 -22.06 1.92 11.03
N LYS A 206 -20.99 1.93 11.81
CA LYS A 206 -19.66 2.32 11.32
C LYS A 206 -19.11 1.38 10.25
N ILE A 207 -18.30 1.92 9.36
CA ILE A 207 -17.46 1.15 8.44
C ILE A 207 -16.24 0.65 9.22
N TYR A 208 -15.95 -0.65 9.12
CA TYR A 208 -14.81 -1.27 9.78
C TYR A 208 -13.58 -1.22 8.88
N ILE A 209 -12.51 -0.59 9.33
CA ILE A 209 -11.24 -0.47 8.59
C ILE A 209 -10.18 -1.32 9.30
N LEU A 210 -9.76 -2.41 8.66
CA LEU A 210 -8.65 -3.23 9.12
C LEU A 210 -7.33 -2.54 8.75
N LEU A 211 -6.43 -2.43 9.73
CA LEU A 211 -5.11 -1.81 9.58
C LEU A 211 -4.00 -2.81 9.93
N GLY A 212 -3.00 -2.91 9.05
CA GLY A 212 -1.78 -3.67 9.29
C GLY A 212 -0.82 -2.90 10.20
N ILE A 213 -1.03 -2.99 11.51
CA ILE A 213 -0.10 -2.55 12.54
C ILE A 213 0.19 -3.79 13.40
N ALA A 214 1.45 -4.21 13.44
CA ALA A 214 1.87 -5.42 14.14
C ALA A 214 1.85 -5.21 15.67
N ALA A 215 1.77 -6.30 16.43
CA ALA A 215 2.03 -6.26 17.87
C ALA A 215 3.45 -5.69 18.14
N GLY A 216 3.60 -4.93 19.22
CA GLY A 216 4.81 -4.15 19.53
C GLY A 216 4.86 -2.76 18.88
N GLU A 217 3.93 -2.43 17.98
CA GLU A 217 3.83 -1.11 17.34
C GLU A 217 2.67 -0.26 17.90
N GLU A 218 2.17 -0.56 19.10
CA GLU A 218 0.98 0.07 19.71
C GLU A 218 1.12 1.58 19.89
N SER A 219 2.35 2.09 19.99
CA SER A 219 2.64 3.53 20.03
C SER A 219 2.09 4.29 18.82
N ARG A 220 1.93 3.62 17.66
CA ARG A 220 1.32 4.15 16.43
C ARG A 220 -0.19 4.32 16.56
N VAL A 221 -0.82 3.62 17.50
CA VAL A 221 -2.26 3.70 17.81
C VAL A 221 -2.52 4.64 18.99
N ASN A 222 -1.72 4.52 20.05
CA ASN A 222 -1.95 5.20 21.34
C ASN A 222 -1.66 6.71 21.31
N LYS A 223 -0.76 7.19 20.45
CA LYS A 223 -0.52 8.65 20.28
C LYS A 223 -1.77 9.42 19.84
N LEU A 224 -2.69 8.78 19.10
CA LEU A 224 -3.98 9.35 18.72
C LEU A 224 -4.92 9.52 19.92
N LYS A 225 -4.83 8.64 20.92
CA LYS A 225 -5.63 8.70 22.16
C LYS A 225 -5.10 9.80 23.10
N ASN A 226 -3.78 9.88 23.28
CA ASN A 226 -3.16 10.86 24.19
C ASN A 226 -3.27 12.31 23.70
N LYS A 227 -3.17 12.56 22.38
CA LYS A 227 -3.37 13.91 21.81
C LYS A 227 -4.81 14.40 21.98
N LYS A 228 -5.80 13.50 21.92
CA LYS A 228 -7.20 13.80 22.24
C LYS A 228 -7.41 14.13 23.72
N MET A 229 -6.71 13.46 24.62
CA MET A 229 -6.80 13.74 26.05
C MET A 229 -6.19 15.08 26.46
N GLN A 230 -5.02 15.45 25.91
CA GLN A 230 -4.40 16.75 26.16
C GLN A 230 -5.27 17.93 25.69
N HIS A 231 -5.93 17.80 24.53
CA HIS A 231 -6.82 18.86 24.03
C HIS A 231 -8.08 19.02 24.89
N MET A 232 -8.53 17.96 25.56
CA MET A 232 -9.65 18.01 26.50
C MET A 232 -9.29 18.71 27.82
N GLN A 233 -8.05 18.54 28.31
CA GLN A 233 -7.58 19.18 29.54
C GLN A 233 -7.31 20.69 29.38
N LEU A 234 -6.99 21.17 28.18
CA LEU A 234 -6.79 22.61 27.94
C LEU A 234 -8.09 23.43 27.94
N ASN A 235 -9.26 22.79 27.89
CA ASN A 235 -10.57 23.46 27.82
C ASN A 235 -11.20 23.75 29.20
N LEU A 236 -10.41 23.84 30.29
CA LEU A 236 -10.94 24.09 31.63
C LEU A 236 -11.44 25.55 31.85
N PHE A 237 -11.11 26.49 30.96
CA PHE A 237 -11.47 27.91 31.12
C PHE A 237 -12.24 28.53 29.94
N GLU A 238 -12.66 27.76 28.94
CA GLU A 238 -13.49 28.26 27.84
C GLU A 238 -14.85 27.56 27.84
N LYS A 239 -15.92 28.35 27.65
CA LYS A 239 -17.35 27.93 27.66
C LYS A 239 -17.55 26.52 27.09
N GLN A 240 -18.26 25.67 27.84
CA GLN A 240 -18.64 24.30 27.48
C GLN A 240 -19.30 24.24 26.09
N MET A 241 -18.50 24.09 25.04
CA MET A 241 -18.94 23.47 23.79
C MET A 241 -18.45 22.03 23.85
N ALA A 242 -19.37 21.06 23.94
CA ALA A 242 -19.00 19.66 23.83
C ALA A 242 -18.15 19.49 22.56
N PRO A 243 -16.94 18.91 22.63
CA PRO A 243 -16.06 18.84 21.48
C PRO A 243 -16.77 18.11 20.34
N SER A 244 -16.96 18.82 19.22
CA SER A 244 -17.50 18.27 17.98
C SER A 244 -16.74 17.00 17.61
N ARG A 245 -17.39 15.84 17.73
CA ARG A 245 -16.79 14.56 17.33
C ARG A 245 -16.50 14.62 15.83
N SER A 246 -15.28 14.26 15.42
CA SER A 246 -14.92 14.27 14.02
C SER A 246 -15.81 13.30 13.23
N TRP A 247 -16.05 13.56 11.94
CA TRP A 247 -16.83 12.66 11.09
C TRP A 247 -16.28 11.22 11.10
N MET A 248 -14.97 11.08 11.28
CA MET A 248 -14.29 9.80 11.29
C MET A 248 -14.58 9.05 12.60
N ASP A 249 -14.65 9.74 13.74
CA ASP A 249 -14.98 9.13 15.04
C ASP A 249 -16.40 8.54 15.07
N ILE A 250 -17.34 9.21 14.39
CA ILE A 250 -18.74 8.77 14.31
C ILE A 250 -18.98 7.71 13.23
N SER A 251 -18.16 7.66 12.17
CA SER A 251 -18.44 6.83 10.99
C SER A 251 -17.50 5.66 10.78
N ILE A 252 -16.31 5.68 11.38
CA ILE A 252 -15.24 4.72 11.12
C ILE A 252 -14.85 4.01 12.42
N GLU A 253 -14.77 2.68 12.35
CA GLU A 253 -14.19 1.84 13.38
C GLU A 253 -12.87 1.28 12.86
N ARG A 254 -11.75 1.58 13.54
CA ARG A 254 -10.44 1.06 13.15
C ARG A 254 -10.14 -0.18 13.96
N LEU A 255 -9.82 -1.27 13.27
CA LEU A 255 -9.52 -2.56 13.86
C LEU A 255 -8.03 -2.88 13.65
N TYR A 256 -7.40 -3.50 14.64
CA TYR A 256 -5.97 -3.82 14.63
C TYR A 256 -5.74 -5.31 14.88
N PRO A 257 -6.08 -6.19 13.92
CA PRO A 257 -6.09 -7.64 14.15
C PRO A 257 -4.78 -8.21 14.66
N LEU A 258 -3.64 -7.68 14.19
CA LEU A 258 -2.33 -8.20 14.55
C LEU A 258 -1.93 -7.81 15.98
N ILE A 259 -2.27 -6.61 16.45
CA ILE A 259 -2.11 -6.23 17.87
C ILE A 259 -2.99 -7.15 18.73
N GLU A 260 -4.27 -7.29 18.37
CA GLU A 260 -5.24 -8.03 19.19
C GLU A 260 -4.97 -9.55 19.21
N THR A 261 -4.30 -10.09 18.19
CA THR A 261 -3.86 -11.49 18.15
C THR A 261 -2.41 -11.70 18.58
N GLY A 262 -1.71 -10.65 19.03
CA GLY A 262 -0.31 -10.73 19.46
C GLY A 262 0.67 -11.08 18.33
N MET A 263 0.29 -10.88 17.06
CA MET A 263 1.16 -11.13 15.92
C MET A 263 2.08 -9.94 15.68
N ASP A 264 3.34 -10.09 16.06
CA ASP A 264 4.39 -9.18 15.64
C ASP A 264 4.78 -9.40 14.16
N ARG A 265 5.80 -8.69 13.70
CA ARG A 265 6.28 -8.77 12.32
C ARG A 265 6.86 -10.14 11.98
N GLU A 266 7.59 -10.75 12.89
CA GLU A 266 8.19 -12.07 12.66
C GLU A 266 7.10 -13.13 12.55
N ALA A 267 6.10 -13.09 13.44
CA ALA A 267 4.92 -13.95 13.38
C ALA A 267 4.14 -13.76 12.07
N CYS A 268 4.04 -12.53 11.54
CA CYS A 268 3.44 -12.29 10.23
C CYS A 268 4.22 -12.95 9.09
N GLN A 269 5.56 -12.87 9.12
CA GLN A 269 6.40 -13.51 8.11
C GLN A 269 6.30 -15.03 8.18
N GLU A 270 6.34 -15.59 9.40
CA GLU A 270 6.25 -17.03 9.60
C GLU A 270 4.91 -17.58 9.15
N TYR A 271 3.82 -16.89 9.49
CA TYR A 271 2.49 -17.24 8.97
C TYR A 271 2.47 -17.21 7.45
N ILE A 272 2.99 -16.16 6.79
CA ILE A 272 2.99 -16.11 5.32
C ILE A 272 3.79 -17.28 4.74
N ARG A 273 4.99 -17.57 5.28
CA ARG A 273 5.80 -18.72 4.83
C ARG A 273 5.06 -20.04 5.00
N SER A 274 4.34 -20.24 6.11
CA SER A 274 3.61 -21.48 6.37
C SER A 274 2.45 -21.71 5.40
N THR A 275 1.94 -20.67 4.73
CA THR A 275 0.92 -20.82 3.66
C THR A 275 1.49 -21.33 2.34
N GLY A 276 2.80 -21.27 2.14
CA GLY A 276 3.44 -21.51 0.85
C GLY A 276 3.25 -20.38 -0.17
N LEU A 277 2.57 -19.28 0.19
CA LEU A 277 2.40 -18.10 -0.67
C LEU A 277 3.61 -17.16 -0.58
N PRO A 278 3.82 -16.29 -1.60
CA PRO A 278 4.97 -15.38 -1.62
C PRO A 278 4.97 -14.41 -0.43
N LEU A 279 6.11 -14.34 0.27
CA LEU A 279 6.40 -13.32 1.28
C LEU A 279 6.82 -12.01 0.58
N PRO A 280 6.05 -10.92 0.70
CA PRO A 280 6.48 -9.65 0.14
C PRO A 280 7.60 -9.01 0.93
N PHE A 281 8.34 -8.14 0.25
CA PHE A 281 9.16 -7.15 0.93
C PHE A 281 8.27 -6.24 1.80
N PRO A 282 8.86 -5.69 2.86
CA PRO A 282 8.31 -4.53 3.55
C PRO A 282 7.92 -3.39 2.60
N SER A 283 6.76 -2.80 2.84
CA SER A 283 6.23 -1.74 1.96
C SER A 283 6.64 -0.35 2.44
N ASN A 284 7.52 0.30 1.68
CA ASN A 284 7.79 1.73 1.73
C ASN A 284 7.98 2.31 0.33
N CYS A 285 7.72 3.61 0.17
CA CYS A 285 8.01 4.31 -1.08
C CYS A 285 9.53 4.50 -1.22
N MET A 286 10.04 4.48 -2.45
CA MET A 286 11.47 4.67 -2.74
C MET A 286 12.00 6.01 -2.21
N PHE A 287 11.16 7.06 -2.18
CA PHE A 287 11.51 8.41 -1.72
C PHE A 287 10.96 8.69 -0.29
N CYS A 288 10.90 7.67 0.59
CA CYS A 288 10.51 7.86 1.99
C CYS A 288 11.64 8.57 2.76
N PRO A 289 11.47 9.81 3.28
CA PRO A 289 12.53 10.49 4.03
C PRO A 289 12.91 9.76 5.32
N PHE A 290 12.05 8.86 5.80
CA PHE A 290 12.26 8.05 7.00
C PHE A 290 13.10 6.78 6.75
N ALA A 291 13.57 6.54 5.52
CA ALA A 291 14.45 5.41 5.20
C ALA A 291 15.75 5.47 6.02
N SER A 292 16.19 4.33 6.58
CA SER A 292 17.45 4.23 7.32
C SER A 292 18.67 4.37 6.41
N LYS A 293 19.88 4.51 6.98
CA LYS A 293 21.14 4.50 6.21
C LYS A 293 21.27 3.23 5.37
N VAL A 294 20.98 2.07 5.97
CA VAL A 294 21.02 0.77 5.27
C VAL A 294 20.00 0.73 4.12
N GLU A 295 18.79 1.26 4.32
CA GLU A 295 17.79 1.35 3.24
C GLU A 295 18.19 2.32 2.11
N ILE A 296 18.87 3.43 2.44
CA ILE A 296 19.41 4.36 1.45
C ILE A 296 20.54 3.70 0.65
N LEU A 297 21.45 2.99 1.31
CA LEU A 297 22.51 2.22 0.64
C LEU A 297 21.91 1.12 -0.26
N TRP A 298 20.91 0.40 0.23
CA TRP A 298 20.18 -0.60 -0.55
C TRP A 298 19.51 0.01 -1.78
N LEU A 299 18.83 1.15 -1.63
CA LEU A 299 18.20 1.87 -2.74
C LEU A 299 19.24 2.33 -3.77
N PHE A 300 20.37 2.85 -3.31
CA PHE A 300 21.44 3.30 -4.19
C PHE A 300 22.03 2.16 -5.02
N ARG A 301 22.29 1.00 -4.41
CA ARG A 301 22.82 -0.18 -5.13
C ARG A 301 21.82 -0.79 -6.10
N ASN A 302 20.57 -0.93 -5.70
CA ASN A 302 19.55 -1.64 -6.48
C ASN A 302 18.82 -0.75 -7.51
N TYR A 303 18.66 0.53 -7.19
CA TYR A 303 17.93 1.50 -8.02
C TYR A 303 18.67 2.86 -8.08
N PRO A 304 19.92 2.89 -8.57
CA PRO A 304 20.73 4.11 -8.57
C PRO A 304 20.09 5.26 -9.37
N ALA A 305 19.32 4.95 -10.42
CA ALA A 305 18.57 5.95 -11.17
C ALA A 305 17.48 6.63 -10.33
N ALA A 306 16.76 5.88 -9.49
CA ALA A 306 15.75 6.43 -8.59
C ALA A 306 16.41 7.31 -7.52
N PHE A 307 17.54 6.88 -6.95
CA PHE A 307 18.30 7.70 -6.00
C PHE A 307 18.75 9.03 -6.63
N ARG A 308 19.36 9.02 -7.82
CA ARG A 308 19.77 10.24 -8.53
C ARG A 308 18.60 11.18 -8.83
N GLN A 309 17.44 10.61 -9.19
CA GLN A 309 16.23 11.40 -9.39
C GLN A 309 15.78 12.07 -8.08
N TRP A 310 15.89 11.37 -6.95
CA TRP A 310 15.55 11.93 -5.64
C TRP A 310 16.49 13.08 -5.26
N VAL A 311 17.80 12.92 -5.48
CA VAL A 311 18.81 13.99 -5.32
C VAL A 311 18.44 15.18 -6.20
N THR A 312 18.03 14.97 -7.46
CA THR A 312 17.60 16.06 -8.34
C THR A 312 16.43 16.85 -7.77
N HIS A 313 15.42 16.17 -7.18
CA HIS A 313 14.32 16.85 -6.51
C HIS A 313 14.75 17.62 -5.27
N GLU A 314 15.65 17.05 -4.46
CA GLU A 314 16.22 17.72 -3.30
C GLU A 314 16.96 19.00 -3.71
N GLN A 315 17.82 18.92 -4.72
CA GLN A 315 18.59 20.08 -5.20
C GLN A 315 17.69 21.21 -5.70
N ARG A 316 16.61 20.90 -6.44
CA ARG A 316 15.63 21.92 -6.85
C ARG A 316 14.99 22.63 -5.67
N LYS A 317 14.61 21.88 -4.62
CA LYS A 317 14.07 22.48 -3.39
C LYS A 317 15.12 23.36 -2.70
N LEU A 318 16.35 22.86 -2.55
CA LEU A 318 17.42 23.59 -1.88
C LEU A 318 17.77 24.89 -2.62
N GLN A 319 17.87 24.86 -3.95
CA GLN A 319 18.08 26.05 -4.78
C GLN A 319 16.95 27.07 -4.61
N LYS A 320 15.69 26.61 -4.63
CA LYS A 320 14.52 27.46 -4.38
C LYS A 320 14.50 28.07 -2.98
N SER A 321 14.94 27.31 -1.97
CA SER A 321 15.09 27.79 -0.59
C SER A 321 16.22 28.81 -0.45
N ALA A 322 17.38 28.55 -1.06
CA ALA A 322 18.53 29.44 -1.06
C ALA A 322 18.22 30.78 -1.75
N ALA A 323 17.50 30.75 -2.87
CA ALA A 323 17.02 31.95 -3.55
C ALA A 323 16.08 32.82 -2.68
N LYS A 324 15.55 32.27 -1.58
CA LYS A 324 14.73 32.97 -0.58
C LYS A 324 15.50 33.32 0.69
N GLY A 325 16.84 33.21 0.67
CA GLY A 325 17.70 33.51 1.81
C GLY A 325 17.68 32.45 2.92
N VAL A 326 17.16 31.24 2.67
CA VAL A 326 17.17 30.17 3.67
C VAL A 326 18.53 29.47 3.65
N VAL A 327 19.25 29.53 4.78
CA VAL A 327 20.60 28.96 4.94
C VAL A 327 20.56 27.50 5.42
N ARG A 328 19.56 27.11 6.21
CA ARG A 328 19.43 25.74 6.71
C ARG A 328 19.08 24.77 5.58
N ASN A 329 19.64 23.57 5.62
CA ASN A 329 19.20 22.46 4.77
C ASN A 329 17.72 22.13 5.07
N LEU A 330 16.85 22.24 4.07
CA LEU A 330 15.46 21.81 4.19
C LEU A 330 15.16 20.62 3.27
N GLY A 331 16.21 19.93 2.83
CA GLY A 331 16.20 18.72 2.02
C GLY A 331 15.60 17.53 2.75
N VAL A 332 15.82 16.34 2.24
CA VAL A 332 15.15 15.12 2.68
C VAL A 332 15.43 14.82 4.14
N LYS A 333 16.69 14.89 4.55
CA LYS A 333 17.13 14.57 5.92
C LYS A 333 17.16 15.76 6.85
N GLY A 334 17.00 16.98 6.33
CA GLY A 334 16.84 18.22 7.10
C GLY A 334 18.11 18.80 7.73
N ASP A 335 19.13 17.98 8.00
CA ASP A 335 20.42 18.48 8.51
C ASP A 335 21.59 18.17 7.57
N CYS A 336 21.41 17.23 6.64
CA CYS A 336 22.34 16.93 5.56
C CYS A 336 21.58 16.64 4.25
N THR A 337 22.31 16.67 3.13
CA THR A 337 21.82 16.25 1.81
C THR A 337 21.71 14.73 1.72
N LEU A 338 20.94 14.24 0.74
CA LEU A 338 20.88 12.82 0.44
C LEU A 338 22.25 12.23 0.09
N GLU A 339 23.10 12.98 -0.61
CA GLU A 339 24.42 12.53 -1.01
C GLU A 339 25.35 12.39 0.19
N GLU A 340 25.37 13.38 1.10
CA GLU A 340 26.11 13.27 2.38
C GLU A 340 25.59 12.11 3.23
N PHE A 341 24.27 11.94 3.33
CA PHE A 341 23.67 10.83 4.07
C PHE A 341 24.01 9.46 3.45
N LEU A 342 24.12 9.37 2.12
CA LEU A 342 24.59 8.17 1.44
C LEU A 342 26.08 7.92 1.72
N GLN A 343 26.93 8.95 1.75
CA GLN A 343 28.34 8.78 2.08
C GLN A 343 28.52 8.24 3.50
N GLU A 344 27.77 8.78 4.47
CA GLU A 344 27.74 8.21 5.82
C GLU A 344 27.31 6.74 5.81
N ALA A 345 26.28 6.39 5.02
CA ALA A 345 25.82 5.01 4.90
C ALA A 345 26.86 4.08 4.25
N ILE A 346 27.64 4.56 3.29
CA ILE A 346 28.73 3.80 2.65
C ILE A 346 29.87 3.57 3.64
N VAL A 347 30.26 4.59 4.42
CA VAL A 347 31.30 4.45 5.44
C VAL A 347 30.88 3.44 6.50
N GLU A 348 29.65 3.52 6.99
CA GLU A 348 29.15 2.68 8.09
C GLU A 348 28.80 1.26 7.64
N PHE A 349 28.16 1.11 6.47
CA PHE A 349 27.54 -0.15 6.03
C PHE A 349 28.00 -0.62 4.65
N GLY A 350 28.98 0.04 4.02
CA GLY A 350 29.47 -0.32 2.69
C GLY A 350 30.10 -1.72 2.61
N HIS A 351 30.56 -2.25 3.75
CA HIS A 351 31.07 -3.61 3.89
C HIS A 351 29.99 -4.69 3.78
N MET A 352 28.70 -4.35 3.95
CA MET A 352 27.60 -5.30 3.83
C MET A 352 27.48 -5.80 2.39
N THR A 353 27.29 -7.10 2.24
CA THR A 353 26.96 -7.76 0.96
C THR A 353 25.52 -7.43 0.54
N ASP A 354 25.21 -7.64 -0.74
CA ASP A 354 23.85 -7.38 -1.25
C ASP A 354 22.81 -8.30 -0.59
N ASP A 355 23.18 -9.53 -0.23
CA ASP A 355 22.32 -10.45 0.52
C ASP A 355 22.04 -9.93 1.93
N GLN A 356 23.07 -9.48 2.66
CA GLN A 356 22.87 -8.86 3.99
C GLN A 356 22.00 -7.60 3.93
N LEU A 357 22.14 -6.77 2.88
CA LEU A 357 21.27 -5.62 2.69
C LEU A 357 19.82 -6.03 2.36
N ASN A 358 19.63 -7.10 1.58
CA ASN A 358 18.32 -7.68 1.31
C ASN A 358 17.66 -8.22 2.57
N ASP A 359 18.39 -8.97 3.39
CA ASP A 359 17.93 -9.51 4.67
C ASP A 359 17.53 -8.39 5.64
N TYR A 360 18.35 -7.32 5.70
CA TYR A 360 17.99 -6.12 6.45
C TYR A 360 16.70 -5.49 5.92
N LYS A 361 16.58 -5.31 4.60
CA LYS A 361 15.36 -4.73 4.02
C LYS A 361 14.14 -5.60 4.33
N MET A 362 14.26 -6.93 4.32
CA MET A 362 13.18 -7.85 4.63
C MET A 362 12.71 -7.80 6.09
N SER A 363 13.61 -7.52 7.02
CA SER A 363 13.31 -7.46 8.46
C SER A 363 12.92 -6.05 8.93
N HIS A 364 13.48 -4.99 8.35
CA HIS A 364 13.39 -3.62 8.88
C HIS A 364 12.72 -2.61 7.94
N GLY A 365 12.47 -2.96 6.66
CA GLY A 365 12.15 -2.03 5.56
C GLY A 365 10.80 -1.28 5.61
N HIS A 366 10.40 -0.79 6.78
CA HIS A 366 9.12 -0.15 7.06
C HIS A 366 9.41 1.22 7.65
N CYS A 367 8.68 2.27 7.25
CA CYS A 367 8.84 3.61 7.85
C CYS A 367 8.18 3.67 9.26
N VAL A 368 8.60 2.81 10.20
CA VAL A 368 8.05 2.62 11.56
C VAL A 368 8.22 3.82 12.49
N LYS A 369 9.22 4.67 12.22
CA LYS A 369 9.44 5.91 12.99
C LYS A 369 8.41 7.01 12.69
N SER A 370 7.52 6.84 11.70
CA SER A 370 6.51 7.86 11.41
C SER A 370 5.32 7.75 12.34
N THR A 371 5.13 8.75 13.19
CA THR A 371 3.85 8.98 13.89
C THR A 371 2.79 9.39 12.86
N PHE A 372 1.62 8.75 12.91
CA PHE A 372 0.45 9.11 12.10
C PHE A 372 -0.20 10.41 12.59
#